data_AF-A0A0K2QUX9-F1
#
_entry.id   AF-A0A0K2QUX9-F1
#
_cell.length_a   1.000
_cell.length_b   1.000
_cell.length_c   1.000
_cell.angle_alpha   90.00
_cell.angle_beta   90.00
_cell.angle_gamma   90.00
#
_symmetry.space_group_name_H-M   'P 1'
#
loop_
_entity.id
_entity.type
_entity.pdbx_description
1 polymer ?
#
loop_
_entity_poly.entity_id
_entity_poly.type
_entity_poly.pdbx_seq_one_letter_code
_entity_poly.pdbx_strand_id
1 'polypeptide(L)'
;AQQNIIPASTGAAKAVGKVIPALNGKLTGMAFRVPVANVSVVDLTVRLGKPASYDAIKQKVKEAAEGPLKGILGYTEDQVVSSDFIGDAQSSIFDAAAGISLNDNFVKLISWYDNEYGYSNRVI
;
A
#
# COMPACT_ATOMS: atom_id res chain seq x y z
N ALA A 1 -17.32 14.59 -11.42
CA ALA A 1 -16.11 13.90 -10.97
C ALA A 1 -15.28 13.30 -12.11
N GLN A 2 -15.88 12.99 -13.27
CA GLN A 2 -15.29 12.20 -14.37
C GLN A 2 -13.98 12.71 -15.00
N GLN A 3 -13.55 13.95 -14.70
CA GLN A 3 -12.34 14.55 -15.30
C GLN A 3 -11.46 15.29 -14.29
N ASN A 4 -11.70 15.09 -12.98
CA ASN A 4 -10.99 15.85 -11.95
C ASN A 4 -10.15 14.93 -11.06
N ILE A 5 -8.96 15.43 -10.71
CA ILE A 5 -8.18 14.95 -9.57
C ILE A 5 -8.60 15.82 -8.38
N ILE A 6 -9.24 15.21 -7.39
CA ILE A 6 -9.86 15.95 -6.27
C ILE A 6 -9.08 15.65 -4.99
N PRO A 7 -8.37 16.64 -4.41
CA PRO A 7 -7.75 16.47 -3.10
C PRO A 7 -8.79 16.14 -2.02
N ALA A 8 -8.46 15.24 -1.11
CA ALA A 8 -9.30 14.85 0.00
C ALA A 8 -8.45 14.59 1.26
N SER A 9 -8.98 14.96 2.42
CA SER A 9 -8.43 14.54 3.71
C SER A 9 -8.73 13.06 3.97
N THR A 10 -7.82 12.36 4.65
CA THR A 10 -8.04 10.98 5.10
C THR A 10 -7.55 10.76 6.52
N GLY A 11 -8.27 9.93 7.27
CA GLY A 11 -7.86 9.46 8.60
C GLY A 11 -7.08 8.14 8.59
N ALA A 12 -6.96 7.48 7.43
CA ALA A 12 -6.44 6.12 7.33
C ALA A 12 -5.03 5.97 7.92
N ALA A 13 -4.10 6.84 7.52
CA ALA A 13 -2.73 6.81 8.02
C ALA A 13 -2.64 7.07 9.53
N LYS A 14 -3.49 7.95 10.07
CA LYS A 14 -3.56 8.19 11.53
C LYS A 14 -4.14 6.97 12.26
N ALA A 15 -5.07 6.24 11.65
CA ALA A 15 -5.66 5.04 12.22
C ALA A 15 -4.65 3.89 12.36
N VAL A 16 -3.60 3.84 11.52
CA VAL A 16 -2.49 2.88 11.69
C VAL A 16 -1.87 2.99 13.08
N GLY A 17 -1.71 4.22 13.61
CA GLY A 17 -1.20 4.45 14.96
C GLY A 17 -2.08 3.89 16.09
N LYS A 18 -3.37 3.64 15.82
CA LYS A 18 -4.27 2.99 16.79
C LYS A 18 -4.09 1.48 16.83
N VAL A 19 -3.84 0.86 15.68
CA VAL A 19 -3.68 -0.61 15.55
C VAL A 19 -2.24 -1.04 15.84
N ILE A 20 -1.27 -0.19 15.49
CA ILE A 20 0.16 -0.39 15.74
C ILE A 20 0.66 0.79 16.59
N PRO A 21 0.56 0.71 17.93
CA PRO A 21 0.87 1.83 18.84
C PRO A 21 2.28 2.41 18.65
N ALA A 22 3.25 1.58 18.26
CA ALA A 22 4.63 2.02 17.98
C ALA A 22 4.75 3.02 16.80
N LEU A 23 3.71 3.11 15.96
CA LEU A 23 3.59 4.04 14.83
C LEU A 23 2.70 5.26 15.14
N ASN A 24 2.16 5.37 16.36
CA ASN A 24 1.32 6.51 16.72
C ASN A 24 2.08 7.84 16.57
N GLY A 25 1.46 8.81 15.91
CA GLY A 25 2.07 10.10 15.59
C GLY A 25 3.16 10.09 14.52
N LYS A 26 3.53 8.94 13.95
CA LYS A 26 4.59 8.83 12.92
C LYS A 26 4.07 8.80 11.49
N LEU A 27 2.79 8.54 11.29
CA LEU A 27 2.15 8.43 9.98
C LEU A 27 0.97 9.40 9.87
N THR A 28 0.88 10.06 8.72
CA THR A 28 -0.24 10.89 8.28
C THR A 28 -0.33 10.83 6.75
N GLY A 29 -1.38 11.37 6.16
CA GLY A 29 -1.50 11.40 4.72
C GLY A 29 -2.66 12.27 4.23
N MET A 30 -2.71 12.41 2.92
CA MET A 30 -3.83 12.96 2.16
C MET A 30 -4.20 11.96 1.05
N ALA A 31 -5.32 12.18 0.39
CA ALA A 31 -5.77 11.36 -0.71
C ALA A 31 -6.12 12.23 -1.93
N PHE A 32 -6.10 11.60 -3.10
CA PHE A 32 -6.67 12.14 -4.31
C PHE A 32 -7.75 11.20 -4.80
N ARG A 33 -8.94 11.74 -5.06
CA ARG A 33 -9.97 11.00 -5.79
C ARG A 33 -9.74 11.24 -7.27
N VAL A 34 -9.69 10.15 -8.03
CA VAL A 34 -9.47 10.15 -9.48
C VAL A 34 -10.64 9.45 -10.16
N PRO A 35 -10.90 9.67 -11.47
CA PRO A 35 -12.02 9.07 -12.19
C PRO A 35 -11.72 7.59 -12.55
N VAL A 36 -11.42 6.78 -11.54
CA VAL A 36 -11.24 5.33 -11.63
C VAL A 36 -12.34 4.69 -10.80
N ALA A 37 -13.03 3.68 -11.36
CA ALA A 37 -14.24 3.14 -10.77
C ALA A 37 -13.99 2.31 -9.51
N ASN A 38 -12.92 1.50 -9.51
CA ASN A 38 -12.53 0.65 -8.40
C ASN A 38 -11.01 0.44 -8.43
N VAL A 39 -10.50 -0.14 -7.35
CA VAL A 39 -9.08 -0.31 -7.03
C VAL A 39 -8.44 1.03 -6.71
N SER A 40 -7.76 1.03 -5.57
CA SER A 40 -7.03 2.17 -5.05
C SER A 40 -5.57 1.79 -4.85
N VAL A 41 -4.72 2.82 -4.71
CA VAL A 41 -3.27 2.64 -4.51
C VAL A 41 -2.80 3.49 -3.33
N VAL A 42 -1.93 2.92 -2.52
CA VAL A 42 -1.18 3.62 -1.47
C VAL A 42 0.23 3.91 -2.01
N ASP A 43 0.62 5.17 -1.92
CA ASP A 43 2.01 5.61 -1.97
C ASP A 43 2.47 5.90 -0.54
N LEU A 44 3.34 5.03 -0.02
CA LEU A 44 3.93 5.18 1.30
C LEU A 44 5.38 5.65 1.18
N THR A 45 5.60 6.94 1.38
CA THR A 45 6.95 7.53 1.46
C THR A 45 7.39 7.61 2.92
N VAL A 46 8.46 6.91 3.29
CA VAL A 46 8.89 6.76 4.69
C VAL A 46 10.40 6.86 4.87
N ARG A 47 10.79 7.31 6.06
CA ARG A 47 12.18 7.27 6.53
C ARG A 47 12.40 6.08 7.46
N LEU A 48 13.31 5.18 7.10
CA LEU A 48 13.64 3.98 7.86
C LEU A 48 14.63 4.30 8.99
N GLY A 49 14.40 3.71 10.17
CA GLY A 49 15.32 3.83 11.30
C GLY A 49 16.60 2.99 11.14
N LYS A 50 16.54 1.90 10.38
CA LYS A 50 17.69 1.07 9.99
C LYS A 50 17.84 1.14 8.46
N PRO A 51 19.06 1.35 7.93
CA PRO A 51 19.28 1.37 6.50
C PRO A 51 18.95 0.02 5.86
N ALA A 52 18.37 0.03 4.66
CA ALA A 52 18.07 -1.16 3.87
C ALA A 52 18.10 -0.84 2.37
N SER A 53 18.66 -1.75 1.56
CA SER A 53 18.51 -1.68 0.11
C SER A 53 17.07 -1.97 -0.31
N TYR A 54 16.66 -1.47 -1.48
CA TYR A 54 15.30 -1.73 -1.98
C TYR A 54 15.05 -3.22 -2.21
N ASP A 55 16.06 -3.98 -2.67
CA ASP A 55 15.97 -5.43 -2.82
C ASP A 55 15.75 -6.15 -1.48
N ALA A 56 16.41 -5.71 -0.40
CA ALA A 56 16.18 -6.27 0.93
C ALA A 56 14.76 -5.99 1.43
N ILE A 57 14.21 -4.82 1.12
CA ILE A 57 12.81 -4.47 1.43
C ILE A 57 11.86 -5.38 0.65
N LYS A 58 12.03 -5.48 -0.67
CA LYS A 58 11.23 -6.37 -1.54
C LYS A 58 11.21 -7.80 -1.01
N GLN A 59 12.39 -8.35 -0.70
CA GLN A 59 12.52 -9.69 -0.16
C GLN A 59 11.74 -9.86 1.15
N LYS A 60 11.84 -8.91 2.09
CA LYS A 60 11.10 -8.98 3.35
C LYS A 60 9.59 -8.89 3.18
N VAL A 61 9.13 -8.08 2.23
CA VAL A 61 7.70 -7.98 1.91
C VAL A 61 7.21 -9.29 1.27
N LYS A 62 7.98 -9.88 0.35
CA LYS A 62 7.66 -11.17 -0.27
C LYS A 62 7.61 -12.31 0.76
N GLU A 63 8.60 -12.40 1.65
CA GLU A 63 8.61 -13.37 2.75
C GLU A 63 7.36 -13.24 3.65
N ALA A 64 6.93 -12.01 3.94
CA ALA A 64 5.72 -11.77 4.72
C ALA A 64 4.44 -12.17 3.96
N ALA A 65 4.36 -11.82 2.68
CA ALA A 65 3.24 -12.14 1.79
C ALA A 65 3.07 -13.65 1.56
N GLU A 66 4.17 -14.39 1.42
CA GLU A 66 4.15 -15.84 1.21
C GLU A 66 4.02 -16.63 2.51
N GLY A 67 4.26 -15.97 3.66
CA GLY A 67 4.24 -16.57 4.99
C GLY A 67 3.12 -16.04 5.88
N PRO A 68 3.45 -15.30 6.96
CA PRO A 68 2.51 -14.95 8.03
C PRO A 68 1.33 -14.08 7.59
N LEU A 69 1.45 -13.36 6.47
CA LEU A 69 0.41 -12.48 5.94
C LEU A 69 -0.23 -13.03 4.67
N LYS A 70 -0.05 -14.31 4.35
CA LYS A 70 -0.62 -14.93 3.17
C LYS A 70 -2.15 -14.77 3.13
N GLY A 71 -2.66 -14.28 2.00
CA GLY A 71 -4.08 -13.96 1.80
C GLY A 71 -4.51 -12.58 2.31
N ILE A 72 -3.63 -11.87 3.04
CA ILE A 72 -3.82 -10.49 3.49
C ILE A 72 -2.91 -9.55 2.70
N LEU A 73 -1.63 -9.90 2.58
CA LEU A 73 -0.61 -9.18 1.82
C LEU A 73 -0.21 -10.01 0.60
N GLY A 74 -0.32 -9.40 -0.58
CA GLY A 74 0.20 -9.91 -1.85
C GLY A 74 1.51 -9.24 -2.24
N TYR A 75 2.19 -9.83 -3.22
CA TYR A 75 3.44 -9.32 -3.79
C TYR A 75 3.44 -9.57 -5.29
N THR A 76 3.81 -8.58 -6.10
CA THR A 76 3.98 -8.73 -7.54
C THR A 76 5.21 -7.99 -8.05
N GLU A 77 5.83 -8.55 -9.09
CA GLU A 77 6.91 -7.93 -9.90
C GLU A 77 6.46 -7.65 -11.34
N ASP A 78 5.20 -7.95 -11.66
CA ASP A 78 4.64 -7.79 -13.00
C ASP A 78 4.37 -6.31 -13.30
N GLN A 79 4.29 -5.96 -14.59
CA GLN A 79 3.88 -4.63 -15.03
C GLN A 79 2.35 -4.50 -14.98
N VAL A 80 1.84 -4.24 -13.78
CA VAL A 80 0.41 -4.21 -13.46
C VAL A 80 -0.19 -2.81 -13.52
N VAL A 81 -1.50 -2.75 -13.66
CA VAL A 81 -2.33 -1.54 -13.56
C VAL A 81 -3.52 -1.77 -12.64
N SER A 82 -4.22 -0.71 -12.25
CA SER A 82 -5.34 -0.78 -11.30
C SER A 82 -6.40 -1.86 -11.63
N SER A 83 -6.77 -2.03 -12.91
CA SER A 83 -7.81 -2.98 -13.31
C SER A 83 -7.44 -4.44 -13.09
N ASP A 84 -6.15 -4.76 -12.97
CA ASP A 84 -5.67 -6.13 -12.78
C ASP A 84 -6.03 -6.67 -11.39
N PHE A 85 -6.40 -5.80 -10.45
CA PHE A 85 -6.74 -6.14 -9.07
C PHE A 85 -8.25 -6.12 -8.77
N ILE A 86 -9.10 -5.91 -9.77
CA ILE A 86 -10.56 -5.92 -9.55
C ILE A 86 -10.98 -7.33 -9.11
N GLY A 87 -11.61 -7.41 -7.94
CA GLY A 87 -12.01 -8.68 -7.32
C GLY A 87 -10.88 -9.41 -6.57
N ASP A 88 -9.71 -8.80 -6.40
CA ASP A 88 -8.67 -9.36 -5.54
C ASP A 88 -9.09 -9.26 -4.06
N ALA A 89 -9.06 -10.41 -3.36
CA ALA A 89 -9.51 -10.53 -1.98
C ALA A 89 -8.47 -10.07 -0.96
N GLN A 90 -7.23 -9.79 -1.35
CA GLN A 90 -6.16 -9.38 -0.45
C GLN A 90 -6.36 -7.93 0.01
N SER A 91 -5.83 -7.59 1.19
CA SER A 91 -5.99 -6.24 1.76
C SER A 91 -4.97 -5.25 1.20
N SER A 92 -3.84 -5.75 0.70
CA SER A 92 -2.72 -4.96 0.19
C SER A 92 -1.92 -5.84 -0.76
N ILE A 93 -1.57 -5.35 -1.94
CA ILE A 93 -0.70 -6.07 -2.89
C ILE A 93 0.49 -5.15 -3.17
N PHE A 94 1.69 -5.53 -2.74
CA PHE A 94 2.88 -4.72 -2.95
C PHE A 94 3.38 -4.82 -4.39
N ASP A 95 3.55 -3.66 -5.03
CA ASP A 95 4.06 -3.53 -6.38
C ASP A 95 5.56 -3.23 -6.32
N ALA A 96 6.35 -4.28 -6.53
CA ALA A 96 7.80 -4.20 -6.38
C ALA A 96 8.46 -3.34 -7.44
N ALA A 97 7.85 -3.21 -8.63
CA ALA A 97 8.39 -2.46 -9.75
C ALA A 97 8.00 -0.97 -9.73
N ALA A 98 6.89 -0.60 -9.08
CA ALA A 98 6.41 0.78 -9.02
C ALA A 98 7.04 1.63 -7.90
N GLY A 99 7.57 1.00 -6.83
CA GLY A 99 8.27 1.71 -5.77
C GLY A 99 9.67 2.19 -6.17
N ILE A 100 10.23 3.10 -5.37
CA ILE A 100 11.57 3.67 -5.63
C ILE A 100 12.25 4.04 -4.31
N SER A 101 13.56 3.82 -4.24
CA SER A 101 14.39 4.25 -3.10
C SER A 101 15.27 5.43 -3.50
N LEU A 102 15.33 6.46 -2.66
CA LEU A 102 16.25 7.58 -2.83
C LEU A 102 17.63 7.25 -2.22
N ASN A 103 17.62 6.60 -1.06
CA ASN A 103 18.79 6.10 -0.35
C ASN A 103 18.35 5.03 0.66
N ASP A 104 19.30 4.38 1.32
CA ASP A 104 19.04 3.26 2.24
C ASP A 104 18.07 3.58 3.39
N ASN A 105 17.80 4.86 3.68
CA ASN A 105 16.88 5.27 4.74
C ASN A 105 15.62 5.96 4.22
N PHE A 106 15.45 6.21 2.92
CA PHE A 106 14.32 6.98 2.42
C PHE A 106 13.74 6.35 1.16
N VAL A 107 12.53 5.81 1.29
CA VAL A 107 11.92 4.93 0.29
C VAL A 107 10.45 5.27 0.09
N LYS A 108 10.00 5.07 -1.15
CA LYS A 108 8.60 5.07 -1.56
C LYS A 108 8.17 3.64 -1.90
N LEU A 109 7.12 3.18 -1.23
CA LEU A 109 6.54 1.85 -1.42
C LEU A 109 5.14 2.00 -2.00
N ILE A 110 4.83 1.23 -3.06
CA ILE A 110 3.54 1.25 -3.74
C ILE A 110 2.77 -0.02 -3.40
N SER A 111 1.49 0.12 -3.04
CA SER A 111 0.63 -1.04 -2.84
C SER A 111 -0.80 -0.80 -3.32
N TRP A 112 -1.32 -1.75 -4.07
CA TRP A 112 -2.68 -1.78 -4.60
C TRP A 112 -3.64 -2.44 -3.63
N TYR A 113 -4.92 -2.11 -3.74
CA TYR A 113 -5.99 -2.82 -3.06
C TYR A 113 -7.32 -2.57 -3.77
N ASP A 114 -8.12 -3.61 -3.95
CA ASP A 114 -9.54 -3.45 -4.25
C ASP A 114 -10.23 -2.90 -2.99
N ASN A 115 -10.56 -1.62 -3.03
CA ASN A 115 -11.13 -0.89 -1.89
C ASN A 115 -12.55 -1.34 -1.54
N GLU A 116 -13.22 -2.13 -2.39
CA GLU A 116 -14.53 -2.70 -2.12
C GLU A 116 -14.40 -4.18 -1.73
N TYR A 117 -13.83 -4.99 -2.62
CA TYR A 117 -13.81 -6.45 -2.47
C TYR A 117 -12.83 -6.90 -1.38
N GLY A 118 -11.60 -6.39 -1.39
CA GLY A 118 -10.58 -6.73 -0.40
C GLY A 118 -11.03 -6.38 1.02
N TYR A 119 -11.65 -5.21 1.21
CA TYR A 119 -12.20 -4.80 2.50
C TYR A 119 -13.42 -5.64 2.92
N SER A 120 -14.33 -5.96 1.99
CA SER A 120 -15.51 -6.79 2.29
C SER A 120 -15.11 -8.17 2.83
N ASN A 121 -14.05 -8.77 2.27
CA ASN A 121 -13.51 -10.04 2.75
C ASN A 121 -12.78 -9.95 4.12
N ARG A 122 -12.57 -8.76 4.68
CA ARG A 122 -12.04 -8.56 6.04
C ARG A 122 -13.12 -8.39 7.10
N VAL A 123 -14.34 -8.11 6.68
CA VAL A 123 -15.49 -7.92 7.59
C VAL A 123 -16.06 -9.27 8.03
N ILE A 124 -15.96 -10.28 7.17
CA ILE A 124 -16.39 -11.67 7.43
C ILE A 124 -15.28 -12.48 8.10
#